data_AF-A0A2T6KIC2-F1
#
_entry.id   AF-A0A2T6KIC2-F1
#
_cell.length_a   1.000
_cell.length_b   1.000
_cell.length_c   1.000
_cell.angle_alpha   90.00
_cell.angle_beta   90.00
_cell.angle_gamma   90.00
#
_symmetry.space_group_name_H-M   'P 1'
#
loop_
_entity.id
_entity.type
_entity.pdbx_description
1 polymer ?
#
loop_
_entity_poly.entity_id
_entity_poly.type
_entity_poly.pdbx_seq_one_letter_code
_entity_poly.pdbx_strand_id
1 'polypeptide(L)'
;MTDITHLQPNVAPQEQDVVILRCPDQMHFDPAPLNRLFALKDAAEAEEVICRVLEDIALRLDMMQTDMAKSAFSKLVKPAARIAAVADQIGLTEVAIAAGHVSQCLEQRDGVALEATMARLERGFDVAVSEVWNFRDH
;
A
#
# COMPACT_ATOMS: atom_id res chain seq x y z
N MET A 1 15.60 -62.24 -11.45
CA MET A 1 16.25 -61.98 -12.75
C MET A 1 15.23 -61.14 -13.51
N THR A 2 15.35 -59.82 -13.59
CA THR A 2 16.51 -59.10 -14.12
C THR A 2 16.55 -57.65 -13.58
N ASP A 3 17.78 -57.22 -13.34
CA ASP A 3 18.38 -55.91 -13.13
C ASP A 3 17.63 -54.72 -12.52
N ILE A 4 18.10 -54.38 -11.33
CA ILE A 4 18.06 -53.06 -10.71
C ILE A 4 18.92 -52.13 -11.58
N THR A 5 18.32 -51.27 -12.38
CA THR A 5 19.07 -50.24 -13.10
C THR A 5 19.66 -49.25 -12.09
N HIS A 6 20.97 -49.39 -11.91
CA HIS A 6 21.84 -48.55 -11.12
C HIS A 6 21.78 -47.09 -11.61
N LEU A 7 21.05 -46.23 -10.88
CA LEU A 7 21.14 -44.77 -11.05
C LEU A 7 22.55 -44.34 -10.64
N GLN A 8 23.38 -44.00 -11.62
CA GLN A 8 24.68 -43.38 -11.36
C GLN A 8 24.47 -42.00 -10.70
N PRO A 9 25.21 -41.65 -9.65
CA PRO A 9 25.19 -40.30 -9.12
C PRO A 9 26.17 -39.46 -9.97
N ASN A 10 25.65 -38.73 -10.94
CA ASN A 10 26.37 -37.58 -11.47
C ASN A 10 25.39 -36.48 -11.84
N VAL A 11 25.13 -35.59 -10.89
CA VAL A 11 24.59 -34.26 -11.18
C VAL A 11 25.58 -33.27 -10.61
N ALA A 12 26.25 -32.56 -11.52
CA ALA A 12 27.06 -31.38 -11.25
C ALA A 12 26.26 -30.36 -10.41
N PRO A 13 26.89 -29.37 -9.76
CA PRO A 13 26.15 -28.38 -8.96
C PRO A 13 25.07 -27.75 -9.84
N GLN A 14 23.81 -28.01 -9.51
CA GLN A 14 22.69 -27.38 -10.21
C GLN A 14 22.77 -25.89 -9.89
N GLU A 15 23.15 -25.08 -10.88
CA GLU A 15 23.00 -23.63 -10.81
C GLU A 15 21.52 -23.38 -10.51
N GLN A 16 21.23 -22.95 -9.29
CA GLN A 16 19.89 -22.56 -8.90
C GLN A 16 19.53 -21.33 -9.73
N ASP A 17 18.66 -21.50 -10.72
CA ASP A 17 18.13 -20.42 -11.54
C ASP A 17 17.19 -19.56 -10.69
N VAL A 18 17.78 -18.67 -9.89
CA VAL A 18 17.06 -17.72 -9.04
C VAL A 18 16.61 -16.55 -9.92
N VAL A 19 15.36 -16.63 -10.38
CA VAL A 19 14.73 -15.52 -11.10
C VAL A 19 14.17 -14.52 -10.08
N ILE A 20 14.67 -13.29 -10.11
CA ILE A 20 14.09 -12.19 -9.33
C ILE A 20 12.75 -11.81 -9.95
N LEU A 21 11.66 -12.21 -9.30
CA LEU A 21 10.32 -11.70 -9.62
C LEU A 21 10.24 -10.25 -9.16
N ARG A 22 10.33 -9.32 -10.11
CA ARG A 22 9.96 -7.93 -9.85
C ARG A 22 8.44 -7.87 -9.75
N CYS A 23 7.95 -7.63 -8.54
CA CYS A 23 6.56 -7.27 -8.29
C CYS A 23 6.53 -5.75 -8.11
N PRO A 24 6.48 -4.95 -9.19
CA PRO A 24 6.32 -3.51 -9.05
C PRO A 24 5.00 -3.27 -8.30
N ASP A 25 5.04 -2.40 -7.30
CA ASP A 25 3.82 -1.90 -6.66
C ASP A 25 3.08 -1.05 -7.71
N GLN A 26 2.25 -1.70 -8.51
CA GLN A 26 1.45 -1.02 -9.53
C GLN A 26 0.31 -0.31 -8.81
N MET A 27 0.50 0.98 -8.55
CA MET A 27 -0.48 1.79 -7.84
C MET A 27 -1.68 2.01 -8.75
N HIS A 28 -2.83 1.42 -8.42
CA HIS A 28 -4.10 1.83 -9.01
C HIS A 28 -4.44 3.22 -8.49
N PHE A 29 -4.49 4.16 -9.41
CA PHE A 29 -4.71 5.58 -9.20
C PHE A 29 -5.83 6.03 -10.13
N ASP A 30 -6.85 6.69 -9.57
CA ASP A 30 -7.89 7.34 -10.36
C ASP A 30 -7.56 8.83 -10.48
N PRO A 31 -7.17 9.35 -11.66
CA PRO A 31 -6.87 10.77 -11.81
C PRO A 31 -8.13 11.64 -11.84
N ALA A 32 -9.34 11.09 -11.96
CA ALA A 32 -10.56 11.87 -12.13
C ALA A 32 -10.86 12.86 -10.98
N PRO A 33 -10.68 12.50 -9.68
CA PRO A 33 -10.88 13.43 -8.58
C PRO A 33 -9.90 14.60 -8.61
N LEU A 34 -8.62 14.34 -8.91
CA LEU A 34 -7.61 15.40 -9.05
C LEU A 34 -7.89 16.30 -10.25
N ASN A 35 -8.23 15.71 -11.41
CA ASN A 35 -8.63 16.48 -12.59
C ASN A 35 -9.78 17.43 -12.28
N ARG A 36 -10.79 16.95 -11.54
CA ARG A 36 -11.90 17.79 -11.11
C ARG A 36 -11.46 18.89 -10.15
N LEU A 37 -10.55 18.60 -9.22
CA LEU A 37 -10.01 19.58 -8.28
C LEU A 37 -9.30 20.73 -9.03
N PHE A 38 -8.40 20.39 -9.96
CA PHE A 38 -7.69 21.37 -10.80
C PHE A 38 -8.59 22.10 -11.80
N ALA A 39 -9.73 21.52 -12.19
CA ALA A 39 -10.72 22.21 -13.03
C ALA A 39 -11.57 23.23 -12.26
N LEU A 40 -11.72 23.06 -10.94
CA LEU A 40 -12.57 23.91 -10.08
C LEU A 40 -11.80 24.98 -9.32
N LYS A 41 -10.49 24.85 -9.21
CA LYS A 41 -9.61 25.71 -8.41
C LYS A 41 -8.44 26.20 -9.24
N ASP A 42 -7.80 27.27 -8.80
CA ASP A 42 -6.48 27.59 -9.33
C ASP A 42 -5.46 26.53 -8.88
N ALA A 43 -4.31 26.48 -9.56
CA ALA A 43 -3.31 25.45 -9.33
C ALA A 43 -2.76 25.49 -7.88
N ALA A 44 -2.64 26.69 -7.29
CA ALA A 44 -2.11 26.87 -5.95
C ALA A 44 -3.08 26.37 -4.86
N GLU A 45 -4.36 26.69 -4.97
CA GLU A 45 -5.38 26.18 -4.04
C GLU A 45 -5.56 24.67 -4.17
N ALA A 46 -5.50 24.12 -5.40
CA ALA A 46 -5.57 22.68 -5.60
C ALA A 46 -4.38 21.97 -4.95
N GLU A 47 -3.16 22.51 -5.12
CA GLU A 47 -1.94 22.00 -4.50
C GLU A 47 -2.02 22.04 -2.96
N GLU A 48 -2.48 23.15 -2.38
CA GLU A 48 -2.66 23.26 -0.94
C GLU A 48 -3.62 22.19 -0.40
N VAL A 49 -4.74 21.95 -1.10
CA VAL A 49 -5.70 20.91 -0.74
C VAL A 49 -5.05 19.53 -0.78
N ILE A 50 -4.28 19.22 -1.82
CA ILE A 50 -3.60 17.93 -1.97
C ILE A 50 -2.57 17.74 -0.85
N CYS A 51 -1.71 18.73 -0.60
CA CYS A 51 -0.73 18.69 0.49
C CYS A 51 -1.39 18.39 1.82
N ARG A 52 -2.47 19.11 2.14
CA ARG A 52 -3.20 18.92 3.40
C ARG A 52 -3.81 17.53 3.53
N VAL A 53 -4.30 16.94 2.45
CA VAL A 53 -4.82 15.57 2.46
C VAL A 53 -3.71 14.56 2.68
N LEU A 54 -2.58 14.70 1.97
CA LEU A 54 -1.42 13.83 2.15
C LEU A 54 -0.85 13.94 3.57
N GLU A 55 -0.78 15.14 4.13
CA GLU A 55 -0.39 15.38 5.53
C GLU A 55 -1.34 14.71 6.54
N ASP A 56 -2.67 14.78 6.34
CA ASP A 56 -3.64 14.10 7.21
C ASP A 56 -3.48 12.57 7.14
N ILE A 57 -3.17 12.02 5.97
CA ILE A 57 -2.89 10.58 5.81
C ILE A 57 -1.60 10.21 6.55
N ALA A 58 -0.51 10.95 6.31
CA ALA A 58 0.80 10.70 6.93
C ALA A 58 0.72 10.74 8.46
N LEU A 59 0.04 11.75 9.01
CA LEU A 59 -0.18 11.88 10.46
C LEU A 59 -0.92 10.66 11.02
N ARG A 60 -1.96 10.18 10.33
CA ARG A 60 -2.75 9.02 10.79
C ARG A 60 -1.98 7.73 10.67
N LEU A 61 -1.14 7.58 9.65
CA LEU A 61 -0.25 6.44 9.52
C LEU A 61 0.73 6.36 10.69
N ASP A 62 1.38 7.47 11.04
CA ASP A 62 2.28 7.53 12.20
C ASP A 62 1.57 7.17 13.52
N MET A 63 0.35 7.69 13.72
CA MET A 63 -0.49 7.32 14.86
C MET A 63 -0.80 5.82 14.90
N MET A 64 -1.18 5.25 13.75
CA MET A 64 -1.50 3.81 13.64
C MET A 64 -0.28 2.93 13.90
N GLN A 65 0.88 3.28 13.36
CA GLN A 65 2.14 2.56 13.62
C GLN A 65 2.51 2.61 15.11
N THR A 66 2.40 3.79 15.73
CA THR A 66 2.67 3.98 17.16
C THR A 66 1.74 3.16 18.05
N ASP A 67 0.44 3.15 17.75
CA ASP A 67 -0.54 2.36 18.51
C ASP A 67 -0.42 0.86 18.22
N MET A 68 -0.04 0.45 17.00
CA MET A 68 0.25 -0.94 16.66
C MET A 68 1.43 -1.49 17.46
N ALA A 69 2.52 -0.72 17.56
CA ALA A 69 3.69 -1.08 18.37
C ALA A 69 3.36 -1.22 19.88
N LYS A 70 2.32 -0.51 20.35
CA LYS A 70 1.79 -0.60 21.72
C LYS A 70 0.71 -1.67 21.89
N SER A 71 0.41 -2.45 20.84
CA SER A 71 -0.70 -3.41 20.79
C SER A 71 -2.07 -2.78 21.11
N ALA A 72 -2.23 -1.47 20.88
CA ALA A 72 -3.45 -0.72 21.14
C ALA A 72 -4.41 -0.76 19.93
N PHE A 73 -4.71 -1.97 19.44
CA PHE A 73 -5.41 -2.21 18.16
C PHE A 73 -6.77 -1.50 18.03
N SER A 74 -7.50 -1.32 19.14
CA SER A 74 -8.77 -0.59 19.14
C SER A 74 -8.65 0.87 18.69
N LYS A 75 -7.46 1.46 18.80
CA LYS A 75 -7.20 2.85 18.38
C LYS A 75 -6.93 2.97 16.87
N LEU A 76 -6.66 1.87 16.17
CA LEU A 76 -6.37 1.89 14.73
C LEU A 76 -7.64 2.02 13.87
N VAL A 77 -8.80 1.63 14.41
CA VAL A 77 -10.07 1.54 13.64
C VAL A 77 -10.47 2.89 13.04
N LYS A 78 -10.49 3.95 13.87
CA LYS A 78 -10.87 5.30 13.42
C LYS A 78 -9.89 5.90 12.39
N PRO A 79 -8.56 5.91 12.63
CA PRO A 79 -7.62 6.46 11.65
C PRO A 79 -7.59 5.62 10.36
N ALA A 80 -7.72 4.29 10.41
CA ALA A 80 -7.78 3.46 9.20
C ALA A 80 -8.98 3.81 8.32
N ALA A 81 -10.19 3.86 8.89
CA ALA A 81 -11.40 4.26 8.18
C ALA A 81 -11.30 5.69 7.62
N ARG A 82 -10.64 6.60 8.35
CA ARG A 82 -10.45 7.97 7.90
C ARG A 82 -9.46 8.06 6.73
N ILE A 83 -8.33 7.35 6.79
CA ILE A 83 -7.38 7.25 5.67
C ILE A 83 -8.11 6.74 4.42
N ALA A 84 -8.90 5.66 4.55
CA ALA A 84 -9.67 5.13 3.43
C ALA A 84 -10.55 6.19 2.77
N ALA A 85 -11.30 6.95 3.57
CA ALA A 85 -12.21 7.97 3.08
C ALA A 85 -11.51 9.19 2.45
N VAL A 86 -10.36 9.64 2.97
CA VAL A 86 -9.65 10.80 2.41
C VAL A 86 -8.80 10.43 1.20
N ALA A 87 -8.23 9.23 1.16
CA ALA A 87 -7.51 8.71 0.01
C ALA A 87 -8.43 8.58 -1.21
N ASP A 88 -9.66 8.07 -1.01
CA ASP A 88 -10.68 7.95 -2.05
C ASP A 88 -11.08 9.32 -2.65
N GLN A 89 -11.16 10.37 -1.81
CA GLN A 89 -11.52 11.73 -2.26
C GLN A 89 -10.54 12.34 -3.26
N ILE A 90 -9.27 11.92 -3.25
CA ILE A 90 -8.23 12.40 -4.17
C ILE A 90 -7.76 11.31 -5.15
N GLY A 91 -8.49 10.19 -5.23
CA GLY A 91 -8.23 9.15 -6.23
C GLY A 91 -7.09 8.20 -5.91
N LEU A 92 -6.58 8.19 -4.67
CA LEU A 92 -5.55 7.25 -4.19
C LEU A 92 -6.17 5.88 -3.90
N THR A 93 -6.61 5.21 -4.96
CA THR A 93 -7.45 4.00 -4.88
C THR A 93 -6.76 2.87 -4.12
N GLU A 94 -5.49 2.56 -4.39
CA GLU A 94 -4.77 1.52 -3.63
C GLU A 94 -4.60 1.85 -2.15
N VAL A 95 -4.36 3.12 -1.81
CA VAL A 95 -4.24 3.57 -0.41
C VAL A 95 -5.59 3.39 0.29
N ALA A 96 -6.68 3.75 -0.38
CA ALA A 96 -8.04 3.58 0.15
C ALA A 96 -8.37 2.10 0.40
N ILE A 97 -8.07 1.23 -0.57
CA ILE A 97 -8.26 -0.22 -0.48
C ILE A 97 -7.42 -0.81 0.65
N ALA A 98 -6.12 -0.49 0.73
CA ALA A 98 -5.24 -1.01 1.76
C ALA A 98 -5.69 -0.60 3.18
N ALA A 99 -6.15 0.63 3.36
CA ALA A 99 -6.71 1.09 4.64
C ALA A 99 -8.04 0.39 4.99
N GLY A 100 -8.84 0.05 3.97
CA GLY A 100 -10.00 -0.82 4.11
C GLY A 100 -9.62 -2.24 4.60
N HIS A 101 -8.59 -2.84 4.02
CA HIS A 101 -8.07 -4.14 4.47
C HIS A 101 -7.59 -4.11 5.92
N VAL A 102 -6.88 -3.05 6.33
CA VAL A 102 -6.50 -2.86 7.75
C VAL A 102 -7.73 -2.87 8.66
N SER A 103 -8.78 -2.15 8.28
CA SER A 103 -10.04 -2.11 9.05
C SER A 103 -10.68 -3.50 9.15
N GLN A 104 -10.70 -4.25 8.06
CA GLN A 104 -11.22 -5.63 8.04
C GLN A 104 -10.39 -6.58 8.92
N CYS A 105 -9.07 -6.49 8.88
CA CYS A 105 -8.19 -7.31 9.72
C CYS A 105 -8.37 -6.99 11.22
N LEU A 106 -8.60 -5.72 11.57
CA LEU A 106 -8.92 -5.32 12.94
C LEU A 106 -10.23 -5.94 13.43
N GLU A 107 -11.26 -5.99 12.59
CA GLU A 107 -12.54 -6.64 12.91
C GLU A 107 -12.38 -8.15 13.10
N GLN A 108 -11.57 -8.79 12.25
CA GLN A 108 -11.26 -10.22 12.30
C GLN A 108 -10.32 -10.61 13.44
N ARG A 109 -9.63 -9.62 14.05
CA ARG A 109 -8.59 -9.81 15.07
C ARG A 109 -7.43 -10.70 14.58
N ASP A 110 -7.10 -10.59 13.30
CA ASP A 110 -5.97 -11.29 12.70
C ASP A 110 -4.72 -10.40 12.74
N GLY A 111 -3.84 -10.65 13.71
CA GLY A 111 -2.62 -9.86 13.90
C GLY A 111 -1.63 -9.98 12.74
N VAL A 112 -1.52 -11.15 12.11
CA VAL A 112 -0.58 -11.37 11.00
C VAL A 112 -1.07 -10.66 9.75
N ALA A 113 -2.36 -10.79 9.44
CA ALA A 113 -2.96 -10.06 8.32
C ALA A 113 -2.94 -8.54 8.57
N LEU A 114 -3.12 -8.11 9.82
CA LEU A 114 -3.01 -6.70 10.19
C LEU A 114 -1.61 -6.13 9.91
N GLU A 115 -0.54 -6.81 10.33
CA GLU A 115 0.83 -6.35 10.06
C GLU A 115 1.12 -6.29 8.55
N ALA A 116 0.71 -7.32 7.81
CA ALA A 116 0.88 -7.37 6.36
C ALA A 116 0.14 -6.23 5.63
N THR A 117 -1.10 -5.96 6.04
CA THR A 117 -1.93 -4.91 5.44
C THR A 117 -1.48 -3.50 5.83
N MET A 118 -0.98 -3.31 7.06
CA MET A 118 -0.32 -2.08 7.50
C MET A 118 0.93 -1.78 6.67
N ALA A 119 1.81 -2.76 6.48
CA ALA A 119 3.02 -2.60 5.67
C ALA A 119 2.68 -2.32 4.19
N ARG A 120 1.61 -2.93 3.66
CA ARG A 120 1.11 -2.63 2.30
C ARG A 120 0.59 -1.19 2.21
N LEU A 121 -0.15 -0.73 3.21
CA LEU A 121 -0.70 0.63 3.24
C LEU A 121 0.42 1.69 3.26
N GLU A 122 1.46 1.48 4.07
CA GLU A 122 2.63 2.36 4.14
C GLU A 122 3.33 2.47 2.79
N ARG A 123 3.70 1.35 2.18
CA ARG A 123 4.33 1.34 0.84
C ARG A 123 3.44 1.99 -0.22
N GLY A 124 2.14 1.70 -0.18
CA GLY A 124 1.17 2.30 -1.10
C GLY A 124 1.11 3.82 -0.97
N PHE A 125 1.21 4.34 0.25
CA PHE A 125 1.25 5.78 0.50
C PHE A 125 2.55 6.42 0.00
N ASP A 126 3.70 5.80 0.22
CA ASP A 126 5.00 6.30 -0.28
C ASP A 126 5.02 6.42 -1.82
N VAL A 127 4.48 5.41 -2.51
CA VAL A 127 4.32 5.43 -3.97
C VAL A 127 3.30 6.50 -4.39
N ALA A 128 2.16 6.61 -3.69
CA ALA A 128 1.12 7.59 -3.97
C ALA A 128 1.62 9.03 -3.92
N VAL A 129 2.43 9.39 -2.93
CA VAL A 129 3.03 10.73 -2.85
C VAL A 129 3.85 11.02 -4.09
N SER A 130 4.65 10.07 -4.55
CA SER A 130 5.51 10.25 -5.74
C SER A 130 4.68 10.42 -7.02
N GLU A 131 3.65 9.60 -7.19
CA GLU A 131 2.80 9.60 -8.38
C GLU A 131 1.89 10.82 -8.49
N VAL A 132 1.36 11.33 -7.38
CA VAL A 132 0.58 12.59 -7.36
C VAL A 132 1.40 13.76 -7.90
N TRP A 133 2.71 13.79 -7.63
CA TRP A 133 3.60 14.80 -8.17
C TRP A 133 3.97 14.54 -9.63
N ASN A 134 4.26 13.29 -10.01
CA ASN A 134 4.53 12.92 -11.42
C ASN A 134 3.37 13.26 -12.35
N PHE A 135 2.13 13.15 -11.88
CA PHE A 135 0.93 13.51 -12.62
C PHE A 135 0.91 14.99 -13.05
N ARG A 136 1.61 15.89 -12.33
CA ARG A 136 1.71 17.32 -12.68
C ARG A 136 2.71 17.62 -13.79
N ASP A 137 3.72 16.76 -13.94
CA ASP A 137 4.80 16.95 -14.91
C ASP A 137 4.40 16.52 -16.34
N HIS A 138 3.14 16.10 -16.54
CA HIS A 138 2.55 15.66 -17.80
C HIS A 138 1.47 16.65 -18.29
#